data_AF-E1X5Z1-F1
#
_entry.id   AF-E1X5Z1-F1
#
_cell.length_a   1.000
_cell.length_b   1.000
_cell.length_c   1.000
_cell.angle_alpha   90.00
_cell.angle_beta   90.00
_cell.angle_gamma   90.00
#
_symmetry.space_group_name_H-M   'P 1'
#
loop_
_entity.id
_entity.type
_entity.pdbx_description
1 polymer ?
#
loop_
_entity_poly.entity_id
_entity_poly.type
_entity_poly.pdbx_seq_one_letter_code
_entity_poly.pdbx_strand_id
1 'polypeptide(L)'
;MKKLLALTSILLSTASFAYVTGDKIHFQKDSTYVSAAYSKSLCFDGENFKANIRKCTRWTTNDERRCTRYGVFAATQPQESTRKRCARWGGRDDSNCLKWETVRYFQSEVRTVKFYGQNDDLRKTETIVIPTCM
;
A
#
# COMPACT_ATOMS: atom_id res chain seq x y z
N MET A 1 -2.10 -54.93 24.92
CA MET A 1 -2.90 -54.08 24.02
C MET A 1 -3.46 -52.91 24.83
N LYS A 2 -2.86 -51.72 24.76
CA LYS A 2 -3.41 -50.47 25.33
C LYS A 2 -3.65 -49.52 24.16
N LYS A 3 -4.91 -49.19 23.91
CA LYS A 3 -5.37 -48.35 22.80
C LYS A 3 -5.46 -46.89 23.28
N LEU A 4 -5.03 -46.00 22.37
CA LEU A 4 -5.50 -44.62 22.10
C LEU A 4 -5.73 -43.65 23.27
N LEU A 5 -5.09 -42.49 23.17
CA LEU A 5 -5.78 -41.25 22.76
C LEU A 5 -4.74 -40.15 22.52
N ALA A 6 -4.39 -39.95 21.25
CA ALA A 6 -3.68 -38.77 20.80
C ALA A 6 -4.68 -37.60 20.79
N LEU A 7 -4.50 -36.63 21.68
CA LEU A 7 -5.25 -35.38 21.64
C LEU A 7 -4.69 -34.49 20.53
N THR A 8 -5.42 -34.47 19.42
CA THR A 8 -5.33 -33.44 18.37
C THR A 8 -6.31 -32.31 18.70
N SER A 9 -5.82 -31.08 18.87
CA SER A 9 -6.52 -29.83 18.51
C SER A 9 -5.61 -28.63 18.80
N ILE A 10 -4.94 -28.10 17.78
CA ILE A 10 -5.35 -26.88 17.04
C ILE A 10 -5.17 -25.62 17.87
N LEU A 11 -4.08 -24.91 17.60
CA LEU A 11 -4.01 -23.44 17.61
C LEU A 11 -2.77 -23.02 16.80
N LEU A 12 -2.74 -23.40 15.53
CA LEU A 12 -1.95 -22.69 14.54
C LEU A 12 -2.86 -21.64 13.91
N SER A 13 -3.13 -20.58 14.67
CA SER A 13 -3.50 -19.29 14.10
C SER A 13 -2.27 -18.74 13.38
N THR A 14 -1.96 -19.29 12.21
CA THR A 14 -1.06 -18.63 11.26
C THR A 14 -1.78 -17.40 10.77
N ALA A 15 -1.59 -16.30 11.51
CA ALA A 15 -1.87 -14.95 11.04
C ALA A 15 -1.11 -14.80 9.72
N SER A 16 -1.83 -15.05 8.63
CA SER A 16 -1.29 -14.97 7.28
C SER A 16 -1.11 -13.48 7.02
N PHE A 17 0.08 -12.96 7.28
CA PHE A 17 0.43 -11.59 6.91
C PHE A 17 0.52 -11.54 5.39
N ALA A 18 -0.63 -11.34 4.75
CA ALA A 18 -0.70 -11.12 3.32
C ALA A 18 -0.12 -9.74 3.01
N TYR A 19 0.95 -9.69 2.22
CA TYR A 19 1.43 -8.43 1.66
C TYR A 19 1.07 -8.38 0.18
N VAL A 20 0.82 -7.14 -0.29
CA VAL A 20 0.28 -6.87 -1.62
C VAL A 20 1.28 -6.01 -2.41
N THR A 21 1.54 -6.39 -3.66
CA THR A 21 2.37 -5.63 -4.60
C THR A 21 1.57 -5.16 -5.81
N GLY A 22 1.97 -4.01 -6.36
CA GLY A 22 1.34 -3.43 -7.57
C GLY A 22 0.04 -2.63 -7.34
N ASP A 23 -0.50 -2.58 -6.12
CA ASP A 23 -1.83 -2.00 -5.82
C ASP A 23 -1.81 -0.56 -5.26
N LYS A 24 -0.73 0.19 -5.44
CA LYS A 24 -0.44 1.38 -4.64
C LYS A 24 -0.62 2.70 -5.39
N ILE A 25 -1.42 3.59 -4.82
CA ILE A 25 -1.51 5.01 -5.19
C ILE A 25 -0.91 5.85 -4.06
N HIS A 26 -0.08 6.84 -4.42
CA HIS A 26 0.58 7.72 -3.46
C HIS A 26 0.11 9.17 -3.63
N PHE A 27 -0.80 9.59 -2.76
CA PHE A 27 -1.23 10.98 -2.67
C PHE A 27 -0.17 11.83 -1.94
N GLN A 28 0.33 12.90 -2.57
CA GLN A 28 1.22 13.91 -1.94
C GLN A 28 0.39 14.78 -0.97
N LYS A 29 0.85 15.48 0.09
CA LYS A 29 2.13 16.11 0.47
C LYS A 29 2.83 15.52 1.71
N ASP A 30 2.24 14.57 2.43
CA ASP A 30 2.92 13.72 3.46
C ASP A 30 2.29 12.32 3.43
N SER A 31 2.88 11.42 2.62
CA SER A 31 2.21 10.34 1.87
C SER A 31 1.24 9.43 2.65
N THR A 32 -0.03 9.43 2.22
CA THR A 32 -0.99 8.36 2.53
C THR A 32 -1.08 7.36 1.40
N TYR A 33 -0.68 6.14 1.71
CA TYR A 33 -0.88 4.99 0.85
C TYR A 33 -2.37 4.69 0.71
N VAL A 34 -2.83 4.51 -0.54
CA VAL A 34 -4.16 3.97 -0.84
C VAL A 34 -4.00 2.70 -1.64
N SER A 35 -4.50 1.61 -1.08
CA SER A 35 -4.59 0.31 -1.73
C SER A 35 -5.78 0.27 -2.66
N ALA A 36 -5.58 -0.10 -3.92
CA ALA A 36 -6.68 -0.38 -4.84
C ALA A 36 -7.49 -1.62 -4.42
N ALA A 37 -6.87 -2.56 -3.69
CA ALA A 37 -7.55 -3.77 -3.21
C ALA A 37 -8.42 -3.53 -1.98
N TYR A 38 -8.03 -2.60 -1.09
CA TYR A 38 -8.69 -2.43 0.21
C TYR A 38 -9.42 -1.09 0.40
N SER A 39 -9.16 -0.08 -0.43
CA SER A 39 -9.79 1.23 -0.28
C SER A 39 -11.16 1.29 -0.95
N LYS A 40 -12.23 1.24 -0.14
CA LYS A 40 -13.61 1.38 -0.63
C LYS A 40 -13.96 2.76 -1.18
N SER A 41 -13.19 3.78 -0.83
CA SER A 41 -13.42 5.17 -1.27
C SER A 41 -12.64 5.54 -2.53
N LEU A 42 -11.77 4.64 -3.04
CA LEU A 42 -10.96 4.92 -4.22
C LEU A 42 -11.83 4.87 -5.47
N CYS A 43 -11.81 5.94 -6.26
CA CYS A 43 -12.46 6.02 -7.56
C CYS A 43 -11.63 6.83 -8.56
N PHE A 44 -11.98 6.73 -9.84
CA PHE A 44 -11.39 7.49 -10.94
C PHE A 44 -12.48 8.30 -11.64
N ASP A 45 -12.25 9.59 -11.90
CA ASP A 45 -13.23 10.48 -12.54
C ASP A 45 -12.99 10.72 -14.04
N GLY A 46 -12.05 9.98 -14.63
CA GLY A 46 -11.61 10.15 -16.02
C GLY A 46 -10.29 10.93 -16.16
N GLU A 47 -9.90 11.69 -15.13
CA GLU A 47 -8.64 12.45 -15.13
C GLU A 47 -7.83 12.21 -13.84
N ASN A 48 -8.52 12.09 -12.71
CA ASN A 48 -7.96 12.03 -11.38
C ASN A 48 -8.46 10.82 -10.59
N PHE A 49 -7.54 10.23 -9.84
CA PHE A 49 -7.88 9.32 -8.75
C PHE A 49 -8.28 10.11 -7.52
N LYS A 50 -9.39 9.71 -6.89
CA LYS A 50 -9.92 10.31 -5.67
C LYS A 50 -10.09 9.25 -4.59
N ALA A 51 -9.78 9.60 -3.36
CA ALA A 51 -10.00 8.72 -2.22
C ALA A 51 -10.18 9.52 -0.92
N ASN A 52 -10.95 8.95 0.01
CA ASN A 52 -10.96 9.41 1.40
C ASN A 52 -9.88 8.66 2.17
N ILE A 53 -8.89 9.41 2.67
CA ILE A 53 -7.71 8.88 3.36
C ILE A 53 -7.75 9.24 4.84
N ARG A 54 -7.29 8.31 5.68
CA ARG A 54 -7.15 8.53 7.12
C ARG A 54 -5.75 9.06 7.41
N LYS A 55 -5.64 10.31 7.86
CA LYS A 55 -4.36 10.92 8.29
C LYS A 55 -4.33 11.11 9.80
N CYS A 56 -3.14 11.04 10.38
CA CYS A 56 -2.96 11.51 11.74
C CYS A 56 -3.12 13.04 11.78
N THR A 57 -3.93 13.52 12.71
CA THR A 57 -4.13 14.96 12.95
C THR A 57 -3.51 15.42 14.27
N ARG A 58 -3.13 14.47 15.13
CA ARG A 58 -2.45 14.77 16.40
C ARG A 58 -1.57 13.60 16.83
N TRP A 59 -0.31 13.92 17.12
CA TRP A 59 0.69 12.98 17.63
C TRP A 59 0.80 13.08 19.16
N THR A 60 1.27 12.02 19.83
CA THR A 60 1.58 12.05 21.28
C THR A 60 2.72 13.02 21.60
N THR A 61 3.65 13.14 20.67
CA THR A 61 4.99 13.73 20.81
C THR A 61 5.37 14.36 19.48
N ASN A 62 6.31 15.29 19.48
CA ASN A 62 6.78 15.96 18.27
C ASN A 62 7.59 15.05 17.32
N ASP A 63 7.87 13.80 17.71
CA ASP A 63 8.59 12.82 16.90
C ASP A 63 7.68 11.98 15.98
N GLU A 64 6.36 12.27 15.97
CA GLU A 64 5.36 11.68 15.06
C GLU A 64 5.29 10.13 15.10
N ARG A 65 5.72 9.49 16.20
CA ARG A 65 5.76 8.02 16.27
C ARG A 65 4.42 7.38 16.61
N ARG A 66 3.61 8.05 17.45
CA ARG A 66 2.32 7.51 17.91
C ARG A 66 1.20 8.51 17.67
N CYS A 67 0.27 8.14 16.79
CA CYS A 67 -0.90 8.95 16.52
C CYS A 67 -1.94 8.80 17.63
N THR A 68 -2.46 9.92 18.13
CA THR A 68 -3.53 9.95 19.13
C THR A 68 -4.89 10.28 18.52
N ARG A 69 -4.91 11.00 17.41
CA ARG A 69 -6.14 11.37 16.71
C ARG A 69 -5.96 11.30 15.21
N TYR A 70 -6.95 10.70 14.55
CA TYR A 70 -7.01 10.63 13.10
C TYR A 70 -8.16 11.49 12.57
N GLY A 71 -7.97 12.03 11.37
CA GLY A 71 -8.98 12.68 10.56
C GLY A 71 -9.11 12.00 9.20
N VAL A 72 -10.27 12.17 8.57
CA VAL A 72 -10.51 11.73 7.18
C VAL A 72 -10.36 12.94 6.28
N PHE A 73 -9.59 12.79 5.20
CA PHE A 73 -9.32 13.85 4.23
C PHE A 73 -9.65 13.34 2.82
N ALA A 74 -10.25 14.19 2.01
CA ALA A 74 -10.35 13.93 0.58
C ALA A 74 -8.98 14.15 -0.07
N ALA A 75 -8.54 13.19 -0.87
CA ALA A 75 -7.30 13.26 -1.61
C ALA A 75 -7.57 13.08 -3.10
N THR A 76 -6.77 13.77 -3.91
CA THR A 76 -6.88 13.76 -5.37
C THR A 76 -5.49 13.67 -5.97
N GLN A 77 -5.33 12.86 -7.00
CA GLN A 77 -4.09 12.71 -7.73
C GLN A 77 -4.38 12.46 -9.21
N PRO A 78 -3.72 13.19 -10.12
CA PRO A 78 -3.94 12.97 -11.54
C PRO A 78 -3.44 11.60 -11.99
N GLN A 79 -4.03 11.10 -13.06
CA GLN A 79 -3.62 9.87 -13.74
C GLN A 79 -2.15 9.97 -14.17
N GLU A 80 -1.78 11.14 -14.66
CA GLU A 80 -0.44 11.47 -15.07
C GLU A 80 0.17 12.51 -14.13
N SER A 81 1.36 12.22 -13.61
CA SER A 81 2.10 13.13 -12.74
C SER A 81 3.61 12.95 -12.94
N THR A 82 4.39 13.61 -12.10
CA THR A 82 5.84 13.37 -12.02
C THR A 82 6.25 12.85 -10.65
N ARG A 83 7.28 12.01 -10.61
CA ARG A 83 7.92 11.55 -9.36
C ARG A 83 9.42 11.72 -9.41
N LYS A 84 10.04 11.86 -8.24
CA LYS A 84 11.50 11.78 -8.10
C LYS A 84 11.89 10.31 -8.02
N ARG A 85 12.78 9.89 -8.92
CA ARG A 85 13.44 8.57 -8.89
C ARG A 85 14.92 8.80 -8.63
N CYS A 86 15.55 7.90 -7.89
CA CYS A 86 17.00 7.94 -7.81
C CYS A 86 17.60 7.47 -9.15
N ALA A 87 18.34 8.35 -9.81
CA ALA A 87 19.04 8.08 -11.06
C ALA A 87 20.43 7.48 -10.84
N ARG A 88 21.04 7.76 -9.68
CA ARG A 88 22.36 7.24 -9.32
C ARG A 88 22.45 7.01 -7.82
N TRP A 89 22.74 5.77 -7.44
CA TRP A 89 23.04 5.37 -6.08
C TRP A 89 24.53 5.43 -5.79
N GLY A 90 24.88 5.46 -4.51
CA GLY A 90 26.25 5.31 -4.02
C GLY A 90 26.27 5.22 -2.49
N GLY A 91 27.46 5.27 -1.90
CA GLY A 91 27.67 4.87 -0.50
C GLY A 91 27.88 3.36 -0.37
N ARG A 92 28.11 2.87 0.85
CA ARG A 92 28.17 1.41 1.09
C ARG A 92 26.79 0.83 0.84
N ASP A 93 26.73 -0.26 0.07
CA ASP A 93 25.51 -1.00 -0.28
C ASP A 93 24.42 -0.14 -0.96
N ASP A 94 24.80 0.85 -1.79
CA ASP A 94 23.86 1.73 -2.50
C ASP A 94 22.85 2.46 -1.60
N SER A 95 23.24 2.73 -0.35
CA SER A 95 22.37 3.33 0.66
C SER A 95 22.04 4.81 0.44
N ASN A 96 22.80 5.53 -0.39
CA ASN A 96 22.63 6.96 -0.60
C ASN A 96 22.29 7.29 -2.06
N CYS A 97 21.18 8.00 -2.26
CA CYS A 97 20.88 8.52 -3.58
C CYS A 97 21.75 9.76 -3.88
N LEU A 98 22.67 9.62 -4.84
CA LEU A 98 23.60 10.69 -5.26
C LEU A 98 23.00 11.62 -6.31
N LYS A 99 21.96 11.20 -7.03
CA LYS A 99 21.27 12.02 -8.04
C LYS A 99 19.80 11.65 -8.14
N TRP A 100 18.94 12.64 -7.98
CA TRP A 100 17.51 12.51 -8.23
C TRP A 100 17.16 13.01 -9.64
N GLU A 101 16.30 12.28 -10.33
CA GLU A 101 15.68 12.73 -11.58
C GLU A 101 14.17 12.81 -11.43
N THR A 102 13.54 13.69 -12.19
CA THR A 102 12.07 13.76 -12.30
C THR A 102 11.65 12.87 -13.47
N VAL A 103 10.85 11.84 -13.21
CA VAL A 103 10.27 10.96 -14.23
C VAL A 103 8.77 11.16 -14.32
N ARG A 104 8.19 11.01 -15.52
CA ARG A 104 6.74 10.87 -15.68
C ARG A 104 6.27 9.61 -14.96
N TYR A 105 5.13 9.71 -14.32
CA TYR A 105 4.51 8.62 -13.58
C TYR A 105 3.05 8.54 -13.98
N PHE A 106 2.68 7.40 -14.56
CA PHE A 106 1.34 7.10 -15.03
C PHE A 106 0.65 6.08 -14.13
N GLN A 107 -0.60 6.36 -13.81
CA GLN A 107 -1.45 5.55 -12.96
C GLN A 107 -2.56 4.94 -13.81
N SER A 108 -2.65 3.61 -13.80
CA SER A 108 -3.73 2.92 -14.51
C SER A 108 -4.98 2.79 -13.64
N GLU A 109 -6.15 2.88 -14.25
CA GLU A 109 -7.42 2.47 -13.61
C GLU A 109 -7.50 0.95 -13.46
N VAL A 110 -6.79 0.20 -14.31
CA VAL A 110 -6.67 -1.26 -14.24
C VAL A 110 -5.34 -1.63 -13.59
N ARG A 111 -5.38 -2.38 -12.47
CA ARG A 111 -4.22 -2.76 -11.68
C ARG A 111 -4.09 -4.27 -11.59
N THR A 112 -2.92 -4.80 -11.88
CA THR A 112 -2.57 -6.18 -11.53
C THR A 112 -1.97 -6.21 -10.14
N VAL A 113 -2.61 -6.96 -9.26
CA VAL A 113 -2.31 -7.05 -7.84
C VAL A 113 -1.88 -8.48 -7.52
N LYS A 114 -0.74 -8.61 -6.84
CA LYS A 114 -0.23 -9.91 -6.38
C LYS A 114 -0.37 -10.01 -4.87
N PHE A 115 -0.97 -11.11 -4.41
CA PHE A 115 -1.14 -11.44 -3.01
C PHE A 115 -0.17 -12.55 -2.65
N TYR A 116 0.65 -12.28 -1.63
CA TYR A 116 1.64 -13.22 -1.13
C TYR A 116 1.22 -13.75 0.24
N GLY A 117 1.59 -14.99 0.52
CA GLY A 117 1.41 -15.61 1.84
C GLY A 117 2.68 -15.53 2.68
N GLN A 118 2.71 -16.32 3.75
CA GLN A 118 3.91 -16.49 4.56
C GLN A 118 5.05 -17.08 3.69
N ASN A 119 6.28 -16.59 3.89
CA ASN A 119 7.49 -16.96 3.13
C ASN A 119 7.52 -16.51 1.65
N ASP A 120 6.89 -15.38 1.32
CA ASP A 120 6.91 -14.80 -0.04
C ASP A 120 6.31 -15.68 -1.15
N ASP A 121 5.49 -16.67 -0.77
CA ASP A 121 4.79 -17.53 -1.72
C ASP A 121 3.63 -16.78 -2.39
N LEU A 122 3.63 -16.70 -3.74
CA LEU A 122 2.59 -16.04 -4.51
C LEU A 122 1.29 -16.86 -4.46
N ARG A 123 0.27 -16.35 -3.76
CA ARG A 123 -1.01 -17.04 -3.57
C ARG A 123 -2.01 -16.74 -4.68
N LYS A 124 -2.06 -15.48 -5.13
CA LYS A 124 -3.04 -15.02 -6.11
C LYS A 124 -2.50 -13.84 -6.89
N THR A 125 -2.85 -13.77 -8.16
CA THR A 125 -2.79 -12.54 -8.95
C THR A 125 -4.20 -12.16 -9.35
N GLU A 126 -4.56 -10.90 -9.19
CA GLU A 126 -5.89 -10.38 -9.49
C GLU A 126 -5.78 -9.09 -10.28
N THR A 127 -6.69 -8.90 -11.23
CA THR A 127 -6.83 -7.61 -11.93
C THR A 127 -7.98 -6.85 -11.30
N ILE A 128 -7.69 -5.67 -10.77
CA ILE A 128 -8.65 -4.77 -10.14
C ILE A 128 -8.89 -3.59 -11.06
N VAL A 129 -10.15 -3.28 -11.32
CA VAL A 129 -10.56 -2.07 -12.03
C VAL A 129 -11.05 -1.06 -11.00
N ILE A 130 -10.44 0.12 -10.98
CA ILE A 130 -10.83 1.21 -10.09
C ILE A 130 -12.19 1.74 -10.57
N PRO A 131 -13.21 1.81 -9.70
CA PRO A 131 -14.54 2.23 -10.11
C PRO A 131 -14.57 3.71 -10.49
N THR A 132 -15.54 4.07 -11.32
CA THR A 132 -15.83 5.47 -11.62
C THR A 132 -16.37 6.19 -10.38
N CYS A 133 -16.02 7.46 -10.20
CA CYS A 133 -16.59 8.26 -9.12
C CYS A 133 -18.09 8.46 -9.35
N MET A 134 -18.89 8.27 -8.29
CA MET A 134 -20.34 8.51 -8.27
C MET A 134 -20.66 9.94 -7.83
#